data_AF-A0A957XZW2-F1
#
_entry.id   AF-A0A957XZW2-F1
#
_cell.length_a   1.000
_cell.length_b   1.000
_cell.length_c   1.000
_cell.angle_alpha   90.00
_cell.angle_beta   90.00
_cell.angle_gamma   90.00
#
_symmetry.space_group_name_H-M   'P 1'
#
loop_
_entity.id
_entity.type
_entity.pdbx_description
1 polymer ?
#
loop_
_entity_poly.entity_id
_entity_poly.type
_entity_poly.pdbx_seq_one_letter_code
_entity_poly.pdbx_strand_id
1 'polypeptide(L)'
;GPTWTHALTPGSAAIDQANCPNVTADQRGYPRPIDQPGVPNAADGCDVGAFELQVPTAVTTTTLAADNRPAKSPPILMIVVVLIASLLLARRWRITAA
;
A
#
# COMPACT_ATOMS: atom_id res chain seq x y z
N GLY A 1 18.40 -7.74 9.54
CA GLY A 1 19.66 -8.54 9.56
C GLY A 1 19.89 -9.08 10.95
N PRO A 2 20.78 -10.08 11.16
CA PRO A 2 20.97 -10.75 12.45
C PRO A 2 21.81 -9.96 13.47
N THR A 3 22.15 -8.70 13.20
CA THR A 3 22.90 -7.82 14.11
C THR A 3 21.98 -7.25 15.20
N TRP A 4 22.43 -7.25 16.44
CA TRP A 4 21.68 -6.60 17.53
C TRP A 4 21.66 -5.08 17.32
N THR A 5 20.50 -4.46 17.57
CA THR A 5 20.33 -3.01 17.54
C THR A 5 20.08 -2.48 18.95
N HIS A 6 20.52 -1.25 19.22
CA HIS A 6 20.24 -0.57 20.47
C HIS A 6 19.01 0.32 20.28
N ALA A 7 17.93 0.03 21.00
CA ALA A 7 16.73 0.86 20.97
C ALA A 7 16.98 2.23 21.61
N LEU A 8 16.38 3.28 21.05
CA LEU A 8 16.43 4.63 21.60
C LEU A 8 15.44 4.76 22.77
N THR A 9 15.87 5.40 23.84
CA THR A 9 14.97 5.83 24.92
C THR A 9 14.22 7.09 24.50
N PRO A 10 12.98 7.31 25.00
CA PRO A 10 12.27 8.58 24.78
C PRO A 10 13.12 9.79 25.15
N GLY A 11 13.15 10.81 24.28
CA GLY A 11 13.93 12.04 24.48
C GLY A 11 15.44 11.89 24.25
N SER A 12 15.90 10.79 23.66
CA SER A 12 17.31 10.63 23.26
C SER A 12 17.76 11.73 22.30
N ALA A 13 18.98 12.25 22.49
CA ALA A 13 19.60 13.20 21.57
C ALA A 13 19.91 12.61 20.17
N ALA A 14 19.69 11.31 19.98
CA ALA A 14 19.81 10.65 18.68
C ALA A 14 18.57 10.83 17.78
N ILE A 15 17.44 11.25 18.35
CA ILE A 15 16.14 11.27 17.65
C ILE A 15 16.08 12.44 16.65
N ASP A 16 15.75 12.15 15.39
CA ASP A 16 15.65 13.12 14.29
C ASP A 16 16.91 13.98 14.02
N GLN A 17 18.08 13.53 14.50
CA GLN A 17 19.33 14.29 14.45
C GLN A 17 20.31 13.83 13.35
N ALA A 18 19.91 12.91 12.46
CA ALA A 18 20.75 12.39 11.39
C ALA A 18 20.22 12.72 9.99
N ASN A 19 21.05 12.37 8.99
CA ASN A 19 20.71 12.34 7.58
C ASN A 19 20.87 10.90 7.06
N CYS A 20 19.89 10.36 6.34
CA CYS A 20 19.89 8.99 5.83
C CYS A 20 19.58 8.92 4.31
N PRO A 21 20.42 9.56 3.48
CA PRO A 21 20.20 9.61 2.04
C PRO A 21 20.24 8.20 1.44
N ASN A 22 19.26 7.91 0.59
CA ASN A 22 19.16 6.62 -0.11
C ASN A 22 18.98 5.39 0.81
N VAL A 23 18.61 5.59 2.07
CA VAL A 23 18.29 4.50 3.00
C VAL A 23 16.81 4.56 3.35
N THR A 24 16.08 3.48 3.08
CA THR A 24 14.62 3.43 3.30
C THR A 24 14.23 2.56 4.48
N ALA A 25 15.17 1.80 5.05
CA ALA A 25 14.91 0.96 6.21
C ALA A 25 16.09 0.92 7.18
N ASP A 26 15.79 0.72 8.46
CA ASP A 26 16.78 0.45 9.49
C ASP A 26 17.28 -1.02 9.43
N GLN A 27 18.19 -1.42 10.32
CA GLN A 27 18.76 -2.78 10.26
C GLN A 27 17.77 -3.91 10.58
N ARG A 28 16.62 -3.57 11.16
CA ARG A 28 15.51 -4.50 11.45
C ARG A 28 14.55 -4.61 10.25
N GLY A 29 14.66 -3.69 9.28
CA GLY A 29 13.78 -3.61 8.12
C GLY A 29 12.57 -2.71 8.32
N TYR A 30 12.54 -1.89 9.40
CA TYR A 30 11.49 -0.90 9.59
C TYR A 30 11.77 0.37 8.78
N PRO A 31 10.75 1.10 8.32
CA PRO A 31 10.94 2.33 7.54
C PRO A 31 11.80 3.38 8.25
N ARG A 32 12.55 4.15 7.45
CA ARG A 32 13.25 5.38 7.87
C ARG A 32 13.31 6.39 6.70
N PRO A 33 13.34 7.72 6.96
CA PRO A 33 13.15 8.37 8.26
C PRO A 33 11.71 8.26 8.78
N ILE A 34 11.53 8.37 10.10
CA ILE A 34 10.23 8.53 10.76
C ILE A 34 10.28 9.74 11.69
N ASP A 35 9.66 10.84 11.25
CA ASP A 35 9.56 12.11 11.97
C ASP A 35 8.86 11.94 13.33
N GLN A 36 9.54 12.29 14.43
CA GLN A 36 8.93 12.26 15.76
C GLN A 36 8.26 13.62 16.09
N PRO A 37 6.95 13.62 16.39
CA PRO A 37 6.25 14.85 16.73
C PRO A 37 6.91 15.57 17.92
N GLY A 38 7.27 16.83 17.71
CA GLY A 38 7.83 17.68 18.76
C GLY A 38 9.35 17.61 18.92
N VAL A 39 10.06 16.85 18.08
CA VAL A 39 11.52 16.90 17.98
C VAL A 39 11.88 17.62 16.67
N PRO A 40 12.68 18.70 16.71
CA PRO A 40 13.13 19.37 15.50
C PRO A 40 14.16 18.54 14.72
N ASN A 41 13.95 18.42 13.41
CA ASN A 41 14.85 17.69 12.52
C ASN A 41 16.14 18.49 12.26
N ALA A 42 17.30 17.83 12.39
CA ALA A 42 18.58 18.46 12.02
C ALA A 42 18.84 18.43 10.49
N ALA A 43 18.26 17.45 9.78
CA ALA A 43 18.36 17.29 8.32
C ALA A 43 17.07 16.65 7.75
N ASP A 44 17.13 15.42 7.23
CA ASP A 44 15.96 14.67 6.75
C ASP A 44 15.13 14.04 7.88
N GLY A 45 15.59 14.17 9.13
CA GLY A 45 14.87 13.71 10.32
C GLY A 45 15.05 12.21 10.56
N CYS A 46 16.21 11.65 10.20
CA CYS A 46 16.53 10.28 10.60
C CYS A 46 17.09 10.21 12.02
N ASP A 47 16.94 9.07 12.66
CA ASP A 47 17.62 8.81 13.92
C ASP A 47 19.09 8.40 13.71
N VAL A 48 19.94 8.79 14.66
CA VAL A 48 21.35 8.39 14.66
C VAL A 48 21.48 6.90 14.97
N GLY A 49 21.99 6.14 13.99
CA GLY A 49 22.42 4.76 14.16
C GLY A 49 21.62 3.73 13.37
N ALA A 50 21.59 2.51 13.90
CA ALA A 50 21.03 1.32 13.25
C ALA A 50 19.54 1.09 13.51
N PHE A 51 18.94 1.89 14.39
CA PHE A 51 17.57 1.77 14.88
C PHE A 51 16.84 3.07 14.60
N GLU A 52 15.65 2.97 14.01
CA GLU A 52 14.73 4.10 13.85
C GLU A 52 13.52 3.95 14.79
N LEU A 53 13.25 4.97 15.59
CA LEU A 53 12.09 5.05 16.46
C LEU A 53 10.81 5.12 15.61
N GLN A 54 9.91 4.17 15.84
CA GLN A 54 8.65 4.11 15.11
C GLN A 54 7.56 4.83 15.92
N VAL A 55 6.75 5.64 15.25
CA VAL A 55 5.52 6.16 15.85
C VAL A 55 4.39 5.11 15.71
N PRO A 56 3.47 5.02 16.69
CA PRO A 56 2.29 4.18 16.53
C PRO A 56 1.53 4.58 15.27
N THR A 57 1.35 3.65 14.32
CA THR A 57 0.46 3.91 13.18
C THR A 57 -0.95 4.09 13.73
N ALA A 58 -1.54 5.27 13.57
CA ALA A 58 -2.96 5.44 13.83
C ALA A 58 -3.71 4.55 12.83
N VAL A 59 -4.18 3.39 13.29
CA VAL A 59 -5.02 2.52 12.47
C VAL A 59 -6.38 3.22 12.38
N THR A 60 -6.58 3.98 11.31
CA THR A 60 -7.91 4.44 10.96
C THR A 60 -8.67 3.23 10.46
N THR A 61 -9.41 2.57 11.36
CA THR A 61 -10.39 1.57 10.98
C THR A 61 -11.48 2.29 10.20
N THR A 62 -11.30 2.44 8.89
CA THR A 62 -12.40 2.75 7.98
C THR A 62 -13.34 1.56 8.07
N THR A 63 -14.33 1.62 8.95
CA THR A 63 -15.53 0.81 8.82
C THR A 63 -16.07 1.14 7.44
N LEU A 64 -15.86 0.24 6.47
CA LEU A 64 -16.54 0.30 5.19
C LEU A 64 -18.02 0.23 5.55
N ALA A 65 -18.69 1.39 5.60
CA ALA A 65 -20.13 1.42 5.50
C ALA A 65 -20.44 0.59 4.26
N ALA A 66 -21.13 -0.54 4.43
CA ALA A 66 -21.48 -1.43 3.34
C ALA A 66 -21.92 -0.54 2.18
N ASP A 67 -21.16 -0.57 1.09
CA ASP A 67 -21.37 0.32 -0.02
C ASP A 67 -22.75 -0.02 -0.60
N ASN A 68 -23.78 0.73 -0.18
CA ASN A 68 -25.14 0.62 -0.70
C ASN A 68 -25.22 1.16 -2.14
N ARG A 69 -24.08 1.54 -2.76
CA ARG A 69 -24.04 1.72 -4.21
C ARG A 69 -24.41 0.38 -4.84
N PRO A 70 -25.45 0.34 -5.70
CA PRO A 70 -25.76 -0.87 -6.44
C PRO A 70 -24.49 -1.28 -7.19
N ALA A 71 -24.03 -2.50 -6.94
CA ALA A 71 -22.86 -3.05 -7.60
C ALA A 71 -22.99 -2.79 -9.11
N LYS A 72 -22.02 -2.10 -9.72
CA LYS A 72 -21.85 -2.06 -11.18
C LYS A 72 -21.36 -3.42 -11.68
N SER A 73 -22.02 -4.50 -11.27
CA SER A 73 -21.91 -5.78 -11.94
C SER A 73 -22.43 -5.56 -13.36
N PRO A 74 -21.66 -5.82 -14.42
CA PRO A 74 -22.26 -5.85 -15.75
C PRO A 74 -23.43 -6.83 -15.68
N PRO A 75 -24.66 -6.44 -16.07
CA PRO A 75 -25.80 -7.33 -15.91
C PRO A 75 -25.50 -8.59 -16.70
N ILE A 76 -25.52 -9.74 -16.03
CA ILE A 76 -25.23 -11.07 -16.59
C ILE A 76 -25.96 -11.29 -17.93
N LEU A 77 -27.13 -10.66 -18.07
CA LEU A 77 -27.91 -10.59 -19.30
C LEU A 77 -27.13 -10.05 -20.52
N MET A 78 -26.28 -9.04 -20.36
CA MET A 78 -25.48 -8.47 -21.46
C MET A 78 -24.44 -9.46 -21.98
N ILE A 79 -23.81 -10.26 -21.11
CA ILE A 79 -22.87 -11.31 -21.51
C ILE A 79 -23.62 -12.40 -22.28
N VAL A 80 -24.79 -12.82 -21.80
CA VAL A 80 -25.62 -13.84 -22.45
C VAL A 80 -26.12 -13.37 -23.82
N VAL A 81 -26.58 -12.13 -23.95
CA VAL A 81 -27.04 -11.56 -25.23
C VAL A 81 -25.92 -11.52 -26.28
N VAL A 82 -24.71 -11.13 -25.90
CA VAL A 82 -23.55 -11.11 -26.82
C VAL A 82 -23.16 -12.52 -27.26
N LEU A 83 -23.20 -13.50 -26.35
CA LEU A 83 -22.90 -14.90 -26.68
C LEU A 83 -23.95 -15.50 -27.62
N ILE A 84 -25.24 -15.24 -27.39
CA ILE A 84 -26.31 -15.73 -28.27
C ILE A 84 -26.22 -15.06 -29.64
N ALA A 85 -25.99 -13.74 -29.71
CA ALA A 85 -25.78 -13.03 -30.97
C ALA A 85 -24.56 -13.59 -31.74
N SER A 86 -23.45 -13.84 -31.05
CA SER A 86 -22.24 -14.44 -31.66
C SER A 86 -22.49 -15.85 -32.20
N LEU A 87 -23.27 -16.68 -31.48
CA LEU A 87 -23.69 -18.00 -31.96
C LEU A 87 -24.64 -17.93 -33.16
N LEU A 88 -25.58 -16.97 -33.15
CA LEU A 88 -26.51 -16.75 -34.27
C LEU A 88 -25.77 -16.25 -35.51
N LEU A 89 -24.80 -15.34 -35.35
CA LEU A 89 -23.92 -14.90 -36.43
C LEU A 89 -23.09 -16.08 -36.97
N ALA A 90 -22.45 -16.87 -36.10
CA ALA A 90 -21.67 -18.04 -36.53
C ALA A 90 -22.51 -19.11 -37.27
N ARG A 91 -23.80 -19.23 -36.95
CA ARG A 91 -24.73 -20.14 -37.64
C ARG A 91 -25.10 -19.68 -39.04
N ARG A 92 -25.14 -18.36 -39.31
CA ARG A 92 -25.46 -17.83 -40.66
C ARG A 92 -24.33 -18.07 -41.66
N TRP A 93 -23.07 -18.12 -41.21
CA TRP A 93 -21.91 -18.36 -42.09
C TRP A 93 -21.77 -19.82 -42.53
N ARG A 94 -22.46 -20.77 -41.89
CA ARG A 94 -22.41 -22.21 -42.24
C ARG A 94 -23.36 -22.63 -43.36
N ILE A 95 -24.19 -21.73 -43.88
CA ILE A 95 -25.24 -22.05 -44.88
C ILE A 95 -24.88 -21.49 -46.28
N THR A 96 -23.69 -20.89 -46.45
CA THR A 96 -23.23 -20.35 -47.74
C THR A 96 -21.93 -21.04 -48.20
N ALA A 97 -21.88 -22.36 -48.04
CA ALA A 97 -20.84 -23.21 -48.63
C ALA A 97 -21.50 -24.48 -49.19
N ALA A 98 -22.16 -24.33 -50.34
CA ALA A 98 -22.55 -25.39 -51.26
C ALA A 98 -22.56 -24.79 -52.67
#